data_AF-A0A2E3WU44-F1
#
_entry.id   AF-A0A2E3WU44-F1
#
_cell.length_a   1.000
_cell.length_b   1.000
_cell.length_c   1.000
_cell.angle_alpha   90.00
_cell.angle_beta   90.00
_cell.angle_gamma   90.00
#
_symmetry.space_group_name_H-M   'P 1'
#
loop_
_entity.id
_entity.type
_entity.pdbx_description
1 polymer ?
#
loop_
_entity_poly.entity_id
_entity_poly.type
_entity_poly.pdbx_seq_one_letter_code
_entity_poly.pdbx_strand_id
1 'polypeptide(L)'
;MQLRLSNLILLLGFLTTSVAQATISDLNVVGASEFDDESTTPIIYGGLAGSTGVSTSDFSFCEDTSVENTTNGCNNCGASRIPCNESRIFDNRYITITFKSTVDGYALVKAVDENVQIPNVNSISNLSAGSVHTYTMRWGDVCSSLDDSISSCEIGSDELISKNISVGVSTDNDTSFDDSATVAIRVYSPVSTDTLSDDCSSADERGVCSFVVNDGDEKVFLSDINVATAFPTVISDITIEKVRIMASTTSFDDTGPDLIATDIDVVNTEEIGDDVVDGLDNDTIYAFSFASIDEAGNVAYFLSDSLFDSACSGVGVTTTTNISGLSDAAVAGCPYLGQPGSVVGLLKDDLNCFVATAAYGTHMHEHLNILRKFRNKFLLTTKWGKKFVRYYYSWGAKFSFWVRDSVFFKYASLAVIWPAIGFAHISLTYGIGFALALIGLGVFLIALVANYLRDKSDGEAV
;
A
#
# COMPACT_ATOMS: atom_id res chain seq x y z
N MET A 1 3.21 -59.90 30.71
CA MET A 1 2.04 -60.68 30.25
C MET A 1 0.80 -59.87 30.64
N GLN A 2 0.42 -58.90 29.80
CA GLN A 2 -0.66 -58.98 28.80
C GLN A 2 -2.09 -59.06 29.39
N LEU A 3 -2.86 -57.99 29.11
CA LEU A 3 -4.31 -57.92 28.79
C LEU A 3 -5.34 -58.18 29.93
N ARG A 4 -6.53 -57.55 30.03
CA ARG A 4 -7.23 -56.39 29.38
C ARG A 4 -8.62 -56.21 30.06
N LEU A 5 -9.21 -55.01 29.94
CA LEU A 5 -10.66 -54.64 29.96
C LEU A 5 -11.48 -54.85 31.26
N SER A 6 -12.50 -54.08 31.65
CA SER A 6 -13.29 -53.01 31.01
C SER A 6 -14.15 -52.26 32.06
N ASN A 7 -14.40 -50.97 31.80
CA ASN A 7 -15.65 -50.19 31.92
C ASN A 7 -16.43 -50.09 33.25
N LEU A 8 -16.45 -48.87 33.82
CA LEU A 8 -17.69 -48.19 34.19
C LEU A 8 -17.44 -46.67 34.36
N ILE A 9 -17.72 -45.86 33.32
CA ILE A 9 -17.82 -44.40 33.45
C ILE A 9 -19.29 -44.04 33.26
N LEU A 10 -19.84 -43.41 34.30
CA LEU A 10 -21.22 -42.96 34.43
C LEU A 10 -21.43 -41.75 33.50
N LEU A 11 -22.19 -41.92 32.42
CA LEU A 11 -22.62 -40.83 31.55
C LEU A 11 -23.81 -40.12 32.22
N LEU A 12 -23.58 -38.99 32.90
CA LEU A 12 -24.66 -38.08 33.28
C LEU A 12 -25.01 -37.24 32.05
N GLY A 13 -26.19 -37.47 31.50
CA GLY A 13 -26.76 -36.65 30.44
C GLY A 13 -27.09 -35.25 30.96
N PHE A 14 -26.29 -34.26 30.58
CA PHE A 14 -26.73 -32.88 30.52
C PHE A 14 -27.54 -32.71 29.23
N LEU A 15 -28.86 -32.81 29.34
CA LEU A 15 -29.79 -32.21 28.40
C LEU A 15 -29.73 -30.69 28.62
N THR A 16 -28.72 -30.03 28.05
CA THR A 16 -28.84 -28.61 27.75
C THR A 16 -29.81 -28.51 26.59
N THR A 17 -31.00 -27.96 26.83
CA THR A 17 -31.87 -27.48 25.77
C THR A 17 -31.07 -26.44 25.00
N SER A 18 -30.52 -26.83 23.85
CA SER A 18 -30.06 -25.88 22.85
C SER A 18 -31.28 -25.07 22.45
N VAL A 19 -31.35 -23.83 22.93
CA VAL A 19 -32.20 -22.83 22.27
C VAL A 19 -31.68 -22.82 20.83
N ALA A 20 -32.53 -23.21 19.89
CA ALA A 20 -32.19 -23.14 18.47
C ALA A 20 -31.86 -21.68 18.17
N GLN A 21 -30.56 -21.36 18.07
CA GLN A 21 -30.15 -20.10 17.49
C GLN A 21 -30.53 -20.17 16.02
N ALA A 22 -31.34 -19.21 15.59
CA ALA A 22 -31.50 -18.86 14.19
C ALA A 22 -30.11 -18.82 13.51
N THR A 23 -30.03 -19.39 12.31
CA THR A 23 -28.81 -19.90 11.67
C THR A 23 -28.61 -19.21 10.32
N ILE A 24 -28.76 -17.88 10.27
CA ILE A 24 -28.35 -17.13 9.10
C ILE A 24 -26.84 -17.32 8.92
N SER A 25 -26.42 -17.71 7.73
CA SER A 25 -25.03 -18.02 7.39
C SER A 25 -24.67 -17.45 6.02
N ASP A 26 -23.38 -17.42 5.69
CA ASP A 26 -22.85 -16.84 4.44
C ASP A 26 -23.40 -15.42 4.18
N LEU A 27 -23.51 -14.62 5.26
CA LEU A 27 -23.93 -13.22 5.18
C LEU A 27 -22.85 -12.43 4.42
N ASN A 28 -23.24 -11.73 3.38
CA ASN A 28 -22.35 -10.88 2.60
C ASN A 28 -23.11 -9.64 2.13
N VAL A 29 -22.39 -8.52 2.02
CA VAL A 29 -22.96 -7.21 1.75
C VAL A 29 -22.21 -6.54 0.62
N VAL A 30 -22.96 -5.95 -0.31
CA VAL A 30 -22.41 -5.19 -1.45
C VAL A 30 -23.09 -3.84 -1.50
N GLY A 31 -22.33 -2.77 -1.77
CA GLY A 31 -22.83 -1.40 -1.85
C GLY A 31 -22.84 -0.64 -0.53
N ALA A 32 -22.26 -1.25 0.52
CA ALA A 32 -21.82 -0.54 1.73
C ALA A 32 -20.46 0.13 1.51
N SER A 33 -20.04 0.97 2.46
CA SER A 33 -18.69 1.52 2.47
C SER A 33 -17.68 0.47 2.92
N GLU A 34 -18.02 -0.26 3.98
CA GLU A 34 -17.25 -1.39 4.54
C GLU A 34 -18.23 -2.40 5.17
N PHE A 35 -17.80 -3.66 5.31
CA PHE A 35 -18.58 -4.70 5.98
C PHE A 35 -17.68 -5.58 6.85
N ASP A 36 -17.84 -5.45 8.17
CA ASP A 36 -17.15 -6.28 9.16
C ASP A 36 -18.00 -7.51 9.51
N ASP A 37 -17.55 -8.68 9.10
CA ASP A 37 -18.15 -9.98 9.42
C ASP A 37 -17.41 -10.75 10.53
N GLU A 38 -16.33 -10.20 11.07
CA GLU A 38 -15.54 -10.79 12.14
C GLU A 38 -16.07 -10.43 13.53
N SER A 39 -16.76 -9.29 13.64
CA SER A 39 -17.44 -8.85 14.85
C SER A 39 -18.51 -9.83 15.34
N THR A 40 -18.71 -9.87 16.66
CA THR A 40 -19.74 -10.73 17.30
C THR A 40 -21.16 -10.48 16.76
N THR A 41 -21.43 -9.24 16.37
CA THR A 41 -22.58 -8.84 15.56
C THR A 41 -21.97 -8.22 14.30
N PRO A 42 -22.23 -8.77 13.09
CA PRO A 42 -21.71 -8.18 11.86
C PRO A 42 -22.14 -6.73 11.70
N ILE A 43 -21.29 -5.91 11.07
CA ILE A 43 -21.44 -4.46 11.03
C ILE A 43 -21.36 -3.97 9.60
N ILE A 44 -22.41 -3.29 9.15
CA ILE A 44 -22.45 -2.62 7.86
C ILE A 44 -22.15 -1.14 8.10
N TYR A 45 -21.09 -0.65 7.46
CA TYR A 45 -20.73 0.75 7.54
C TYR A 45 -21.20 1.54 6.30
N GLY A 46 -21.68 2.75 6.54
CA GLY A 46 -22.06 3.71 5.51
C GLY A 46 -21.42 5.07 5.77
N GLY A 47 -20.33 5.38 5.07
CA GLY A 47 -19.65 6.66 5.15
C GLY A 47 -20.23 7.68 4.18
N LEU A 48 -20.36 8.92 4.63
CA LEU A 48 -20.97 10.02 3.87
C LEU A 48 -19.98 11.03 3.30
N ALA A 49 -18.73 11.00 3.77
CA ALA A 49 -17.69 11.93 3.37
C ALA A 49 -18.04 13.43 3.58
N GLY A 50 -18.76 13.75 4.65
CA GLY A 50 -19.04 15.11 5.12
C GLY A 50 -20.02 15.92 4.26
N SER A 51 -20.73 16.84 4.91
CA SER A 51 -21.61 17.80 4.25
C SER A 51 -20.80 18.92 3.59
N THR A 52 -21.12 19.26 2.34
CA THR A 52 -20.64 20.49 1.69
C THR A 52 -21.28 21.72 2.34
N GLY A 53 -20.90 22.03 3.59
CA GLY A 53 -21.29 23.23 4.32
C GLY A 53 -20.53 24.50 3.90
N VAL A 54 -19.77 24.43 2.80
CA VAL A 54 -18.99 25.55 2.24
C VAL A 54 -19.80 26.22 1.14
N SER A 55 -19.82 27.55 1.14
CA SER A 55 -20.58 28.33 0.15
C SER A 55 -20.13 27.98 -1.28
N THR A 56 -21.09 27.89 -2.20
CA THR A 56 -20.89 27.52 -3.62
C THR A 56 -19.97 28.45 -4.41
N SER A 57 -19.42 29.51 -3.80
CA SER A 57 -18.50 30.46 -4.45
C SER A 57 -17.01 30.13 -4.30
N ASP A 58 -16.61 29.21 -3.41
CA ASP A 58 -15.21 28.79 -3.25
C ASP A 58 -14.87 27.49 -4.02
N PHE A 59 -15.86 26.85 -4.62
CA PHE A 59 -15.69 25.67 -5.44
C PHE A 59 -15.47 26.04 -6.90
N SER A 60 -14.22 26.07 -7.33
CA SER A 60 -13.88 26.01 -8.76
C SER A 60 -13.38 24.64 -9.20
N PHE A 61 -13.46 23.60 -8.36
CA PHE A 61 -12.96 22.25 -8.72
C PHE A 61 -13.80 21.03 -8.29
N CYS A 62 -14.94 21.23 -7.63
CA CYS A 62 -15.97 20.18 -7.49
C CYS A 62 -17.24 20.67 -8.19
N GLU A 63 -17.16 20.93 -9.50
CA GLU A 63 -18.28 21.48 -10.24
C GLU A 63 -19.37 20.40 -10.44
N ASP A 64 -20.43 20.49 -9.63
CA ASP A 64 -21.76 20.04 -10.00
C ASP A 64 -22.19 20.77 -11.27
N THR A 65 -22.28 20.04 -12.38
CA THR A 65 -23.21 20.41 -13.45
C THR A 65 -23.91 19.18 -14.00
N SER A 66 -25.01 18.84 -13.33
CA SER A 66 -26.15 18.09 -13.84
C SER A 66 -26.11 16.56 -13.77
N VAL A 67 -27.02 16.02 -12.94
CA VAL A 67 -27.50 14.63 -12.92
C VAL A 67 -26.49 13.62 -12.36
N GLU A 68 -26.84 12.98 -11.23
CA GLU A 68 -26.16 11.77 -10.71
C GLU A 68 -24.65 11.91 -10.42
N ASN A 69 -24.26 12.85 -9.56
CA ASN A 69 -22.86 12.99 -9.15
C ASN A 69 -22.49 11.93 -8.08
N THR A 70 -22.01 10.78 -8.55
CA THR A 70 -21.79 9.55 -7.79
C THR A 70 -20.48 9.46 -7.00
N THR A 71 -19.64 10.49 -6.89
CA THR A 71 -18.31 10.29 -6.28
C THR A 71 -17.80 11.53 -5.56
N ASN A 72 -17.88 11.56 -4.22
CA ASN A 72 -16.84 12.21 -3.41
C ASN A 72 -15.59 11.30 -3.40
N GLY A 73 -15.10 10.99 -4.61
CA GLY A 73 -13.94 10.14 -4.82
C GLY A 73 -12.70 10.94 -4.43
N CYS A 74 -11.83 10.32 -3.66
CA CYS A 74 -10.63 10.96 -3.11
C CYS A 74 -9.65 11.52 -4.17
N ASN A 75 -9.90 11.24 -5.45
CA ASN A 75 -9.11 11.68 -6.60
C ASN A 75 -9.55 13.03 -7.21
N ASN A 76 -10.68 13.61 -6.75
CA ASN A 76 -11.21 14.89 -7.24
C ASN A 76 -11.17 16.03 -6.20
N CYS A 77 -10.61 15.78 -5.02
CA CYS A 77 -10.43 16.79 -3.97
C CYS A 77 -9.23 17.68 -4.30
N GLY A 78 -9.30 18.45 -5.39
CA GLY A 78 -8.21 19.33 -5.82
C GLY A 78 -7.86 20.36 -4.74
N ALA A 79 -6.57 20.62 -4.50
CA ALA A 79 -5.94 21.64 -3.63
C ALA A 79 -6.47 21.82 -2.19
N SER A 80 -7.58 21.19 -1.81
CA SER A 80 -8.17 21.23 -0.48
C SER A 80 -8.46 19.80 -0.07
N ARG A 81 -7.59 19.31 0.82
CA ARG A 81 -7.71 18.03 1.52
C ARG A 81 -8.95 18.09 2.41
N ILE A 82 -10.05 17.55 1.89
CA ILE A 82 -11.39 17.52 2.51
C ILE A 82 -11.75 16.05 2.73
N PRO A 83 -12.52 15.71 3.80
CA PRO A 83 -13.03 14.36 3.96
C PRO A 83 -13.67 13.81 2.68
N CYS A 84 -13.25 12.61 2.27
CA CYS A 84 -13.70 11.93 1.06
C CYS A 84 -14.03 10.46 1.35
N ASN A 85 -14.77 9.78 0.47
CA ASN A 85 -15.03 8.34 0.60
C ASN A 85 -15.36 7.77 -0.78
N GLU A 86 -14.50 6.90 -1.29
CA GLU A 86 -14.65 6.26 -2.60
C GLU A 86 -15.91 5.39 -2.69
N SER A 87 -16.32 4.84 -1.55
CA SER A 87 -17.54 4.05 -1.37
C SER A 87 -18.58 4.84 -0.57
N ARG A 88 -18.70 6.15 -0.77
CA ARG A 88 -19.72 7.00 -0.14
C ARG A 88 -21.14 6.47 -0.37
N ILE A 89 -21.97 6.48 0.67
CA ILE A 89 -23.41 6.20 0.55
C ILE A 89 -24.22 7.46 0.20
N PHE A 90 -25.39 7.29 -0.43
CA PHE A 90 -26.36 8.35 -0.73
C PHE A 90 -27.72 7.70 -1.01
N ASP A 91 -28.81 8.47 -0.94
CA ASP A 91 -30.18 7.94 -0.93
C ASP A 91 -30.50 6.93 -2.04
N ASN A 92 -30.06 7.21 -3.27
CA ASN A 92 -30.33 6.38 -4.44
C ASN A 92 -29.32 5.25 -4.65
N ARG A 93 -28.29 5.12 -3.81
CA ARG A 93 -27.33 4.01 -3.88
C ARG A 93 -27.97 2.75 -3.32
N TYR A 94 -27.74 1.63 -4.01
CA TYR A 94 -28.25 0.34 -3.56
C TYR A 94 -27.27 -0.35 -2.61
N ILE A 95 -27.83 -0.97 -1.58
CA ILE A 95 -27.14 -1.97 -0.76
C ILE A 95 -27.84 -3.32 -0.98
N THR A 96 -27.05 -4.36 -1.18
CA THR A 96 -27.52 -5.73 -1.39
C THR A 96 -26.94 -6.63 -0.31
N ILE A 97 -27.82 -7.30 0.42
CA ILE A 97 -27.47 -8.31 1.40
C ILE A 97 -27.79 -9.68 0.81
N THR A 98 -26.82 -10.58 0.86
CA THR A 98 -26.99 -12.00 0.51
C THR A 98 -26.73 -12.86 1.72
N PHE A 99 -27.52 -13.92 1.90
CA PHE A 99 -27.40 -14.82 3.04
C PHE A 99 -28.07 -16.16 2.76
N LYS A 100 -27.79 -17.17 3.58
CA LYS A 100 -28.50 -18.45 3.60
C LYS A 100 -29.26 -18.62 4.91
N SER A 101 -30.41 -19.28 4.83
CA SER A 101 -31.24 -19.62 5.99
C SER A 101 -31.44 -21.14 6.10
N THR A 102 -31.78 -21.60 7.29
CA THR A 102 -32.12 -23.01 7.57
C THR A 102 -33.57 -23.37 7.32
N VAL A 103 -34.42 -22.38 6.98
CA VAL A 103 -35.84 -22.58 6.67
C VAL A 103 -36.16 -22.14 5.24
N ASP A 104 -37.22 -22.71 4.67
CA ASP A 104 -37.78 -22.25 3.40
C ASP A 104 -38.52 -20.92 3.62
N GLY A 105 -38.46 -19.98 2.68
CA GLY A 105 -39.32 -18.80 2.74
C GLY A 105 -38.86 -17.59 1.93
N TYR A 106 -39.38 -16.43 2.30
CA TYR A 106 -39.17 -15.15 1.65
C TYR A 106 -38.17 -14.33 2.46
N ALA A 107 -37.18 -13.74 1.79
CA ALA A 107 -36.22 -12.86 2.44
C ALA A 107 -36.92 -11.63 3.03
N LEU A 108 -36.49 -11.18 4.20
CA LEU A 108 -37.05 -10.06 4.93
C LEU A 108 -35.91 -9.28 5.63
N VAL A 109 -36.02 -7.95 5.65
CA VAL A 109 -35.13 -7.08 6.42
C VAL A 109 -35.96 -6.05 7.17
N LYS A 110 -35.66 -5.84 8.46
CA LYS A 110 -36.36 -4.89 9.33
C LYS A 110 -35.41 -4.08 10.19
N ALA A 111 -35.73 -2.82 10.45
CA ALA A 111 -35.11 -2.07 11.54
C ALA A 111 -35.58 -2.65 12.89
N VAL A 112 -34.65 -2.91 13.81
CA VAL A 112 -34.93 -3.65 15.06
C VAL A 112 -35.77 -2.84 16.02
N ASP A 113 -35.42 -1.57 16.25
CA ASP A 113 -36.06 -0.75 17.27
C ASP A 113 -37.46 -0.29 16.82
N GLU A 114 -37.60 0.00 15.53
CA GLU A 114 -38.80 0.55 14.91
C GLU A 114 -39.75 -0.56 14.44
N ASN A 115 -39.25 -1.80 14.34
CA ASN A 115 -39.97 -2.97 13.81
C ASN A 115 -40.56 -2.74 12.41
N VAL A 116 -39.95 -1.83 11.65
CA VAL A 116 -40.33 -1.43 10.29
C VAL A 116 -39.61 -2.30 9.27
N GLN A 117 -40.36 -2.84 8.31
CA GLN A 117 -39.78 -3.53 7.17
C GLN A 117 -39.16 -2.53 6.20
N ILE A 118 -37.89 -2.74 5.87
CA ILE A 118 -37.18 -1.93 4.87
C ILE A 118 -37.59 -2.44 3.49
N PRO A 119 -38.09 -1.60 2.56
CA PRO A 119 -38.51 -2.04 1.23
C PRO A 119 -37.40 -2.72 0.42
N ASN A 120 -37.71 -3.85 -0.22
CA ASN A 120 -36.87 -4.43 -1.26
C ASN A 120 -37.20 -3.78 -2.61
N VAL A 121 -36.17 -3.47 -3.40
CA VAL A 121 -36.33 -2.90 -4.75
C VAL A 121 -36.70 -3.97 -5.78
N ASN A 122 -36.43 -5.24 -5.47
CA ASN A 122 -36.71 -6.40 -6.30
C ASN A 122 -37.89 -7.21 -5.74
N SER A 123 -38.54 -7.98 -6.62
CA SER A 123 -39.53 -8.97 -6.18
C SER A 123 -38.87 -10.09 -5.38
N ILE A 124 -39.44 -10.43 -4.23
CA ILE A 124 -38.98 -11.51 -3.37
C ILE A 124 -39.67 -12.81 -3.75
N SER A 125 -38.94 -13.93 -3.71
CA SER A 125 -39.48 -15.26 -4.01
C SER A 125 -39.26 -16.20 -2.82
N ASN A 126 -40.09 -17.23 -2.71
CA ASN A 126 -39.90 -18.30 -1.75
C ASN A 126 -38.75 -19.20 -2.22
N LEU A 127 -37.70 -19.31 -1.42
CA LEU A 127 -36.56 -20.17 -1.68
C LEU A 127 -36.47 -21.27 -0.62
N SER A 128 -35.93 -22.42 -1.00
CA SER A 128 -35.70 -23.51 -0.07
C SER A 128 -34.51 -23.25 0.85
N ALA A 129 -34.52 -23.84 2.04
CA ALA A 129 -33.43 -23.84 3.00
C ALA A 129 -32.06 -24.13 2.35
N GLY A 130 -31.05 -23.38 2.75
CA GLY A 130 -29.69 -23.43 2.19
C GLY A 130 -29.50 -22.73 0.85
N SER A 131 -30.57 -22.23 0.21
CA SER A 131 -30.45 -21.36 -0.97
C SER A 131 -29.94 -19.98 -0.56
N VAL A 132 -29.25 -19.31 -1.49
CA VAL A 132 -28.81 -17.93 -1.29
C VAL A 132 -30.00 -16.99 -1.54
N HIS A 133 -30.43 -16.31 -0.50
CA HIS A 133 -31.35 -15.20 -0.57
C HIS A 133 -30.61 -13.93 -0.97
N THR A 134 -31.28 -13.05 -1.71
CA THR A 134 -30.76 -11.73 -2.08
C THR A 134 -31.80 -10.67 -1.74
N TYR A 135 -31.40 -9.68 -0.96
CA TYR A 135 -32.24 -8.56 -0.57
C TYR A 135 -31.56 -7.25 -0.96
N THR A 136 -32.13 -6.52 -1.91
CA THR A 136 -31.58 -5.24 -2.35
C THR A 136 -32.50 -4.12 -1.89
N MET A 137 -31.93 -3.11 -1.25
CA MET A 137 -32.65 -1.94 -0.72
C MET A 137 -31.89 -0.68 -1.10
N ARG A 138 -32.54 0.48 -0.98
CA ARG A 138 -31.87 1.77 -1.14
C ARG A 138 -31.34 2.23 0.20
N TRP A 139 -30.18 2.89 0.21
CA TRP A 139 -29.66 3.51 1.41
C TRP A 139 -30.67 4.50 2.02
N GLY A 140 -31.34 5.32 1.21
CA GLY A 140 -32.36 6.27 1.74
C GLY A 140 -33.51 5.59 2.49
N ASP A 141 -33.93 4.40 2.05
CA ASP A 141 -34.96 3.60 2.74
C ASP A 141 -34.41 2.99 4.04
N VAL A 142 -33.12 2.63 4.07
CA VAL A 142 -32.44 2.18 5.29
C VAL A 142 -32.39 3.31 6.30
N CYS A 143 -31.78 4.45 5.97
CA CYS A 143 -31.57 5.55 6.90
C CYS A 143 -32.91 6.05 7.50
N SER A 144 -33.92 6.26 6.66
CA SER A 144 -35.26 6.68 7.13
C SER A 144 -35.98 5.63 8.00
N SER A 145 -35.55 4.37 7.99
CA SER A 145 -36.08 3.32 8.86
C SER A 145 -35.32 3.19 10.20
N LEU A 146 -34.11 3.78 10.32
CA LEU A 146 -33.26 3.68 11.50
C LEU A 146 -33.46 4.83 12.50
N ASP A 147 -33.94 5.98 12.03
CA ASP A 147 -34.25 7.13 12.86
C ASP A 147 -35.43 7.92 12.26
N ASP A 148 -36.54 8.04 13.01
CA ASP A 148 -37.74 8.77 12.56
C ASP A 148 -37.50 10.28 12.34
N SER A 149 -36.37 10.82 12.82
CA SER A 149 -36.02 12.23 12.64
C SER A 149 -35.33 12.53 11.31
N ILE A 150 -34.89 11.51 10.57
CA ILE A 150 -34.19 11.65 9.29
C ILE A 150 -35.03 11.09 8.13
N SER A 151 -35.05 11.81 7.01
CA SER A 151 -35.77 11.39 5.80
C SER A 151 -34.85 10.91 4.67
N SER A 152 -33.54 10.96 4.88
CA SER A 152 -32.48 10.64 3.92
C SER A 152 -31.24 10.14 4.66
N CYS A 153 -30.25 9.64 3.92
CA CYS A 153 -28.92 9.34 4.43
C CYS A 153 -28.01 10.58 4.50
N GLU A 154 -28.48 11.77 4.14
CA GLU A 154 -27.72 13.01 4.27
C GLU A 154 -27.90 13.58 5.69
N ILE A 155 -27.23 12.96 6.66
CA ILE A 155 -27.32 13.32 8.09
C ILE A 155 -26.39 14.50 8.42
N GLY A 156 -26.55 15.09 9.62
CA GLY A 156 -25.71 16.19 10.06
C GLY A 156 -24.23 15.82 10.14
N SER A 157 -23.36 16.82 10.12
CA SER A 157 -21.93 16.63 10.38
C SER A 157 -21.70 16.25 11.86
N ASP A 158 -20.73 15.37 12.14
CA ASP A 158 -20.46 14.82 13.48
C ASP A 158 -21.56 13.92 14.04
N GLU A 159 -22.41 13.38 13.16
CA GLU A 159 -23.51 12.51 13.53
C GLU A 159 -23.16 11.05 13.23
N LEU A 160 -23.44 10.19 14.20
CA LEU A 160 -23.34 8.74 14.08
C LEU A 160 -24.72 8.14 14.31
N ILE A 161 -25.25 7.46 13.30
CA ILE A 161 -26.39 6.57 13.47
C ILE A 161 -25.84 5.18 13.73
N SER A 162 -26.04 4.67 14.94
CA SER A 162 -25.63 3.33 15.37
C SER A 162 -26.88 2.55 15.77
N LYS A 163 -27.36 1.70 14.87
CA LYS A 163 -28.65 1.00 15.00
C LYS A 163 -28.52 -0.44 14.55
N ASN A 164 -29.53 -1.25 14.85
CA ASN A 164 -29.57 -2.65 14.44
C ASN A 164 -30.66 -2.91 13.42
N ILE A 165 -30.37 -3.76 12.43
CA ILE A 165 -31.37 -4.37 11.56
C ILE A 165 -31.41 -5.89 11.81
N SER A 166 -32.55 -6.50 11.54
CA SER A 166 -32.70 -7.94 11.45
C SER A 166 -32.78 -8.34 9.99
N VAL A 167 -31.97 -9.31 9.59
CA VAL A 167 -31.97 -9.94 8.26
C VAL A 167 -32.41 -11.38 8.43
N GLY A 168 -33.36 -11.85 7.62
CA GLY A 168 -33.90 -13.19 7.81
C GLY A 168 -34.92 -13.63 6.78
N VAL A 169 -35.68 -14.67 7.15
CA VAL A 169 -36.69 -15.31 6.33
C VAL A 169 -38.04 -15.35 7.07
N SER A 170 -39.12 -15.11 6.31
CA SER A 170 -40.51 -15.40 6.69
C SER A 170 -41.03 -16.54 5.83
N THR A 171 -41.56 -17.60 6.44
CA THR A 171 -42.07 -18.80 5.75
C THR A 171 -43.41 -18.54 5.05
N ASP A 172 -44.19 -17.59 5.54
CA ASP A 172 -45.54 -17.26 5.07
C ASP A 172 -45.65 -15.87 4.41
N ASN A 173 -44.51 -15.19 4.23
CA ASN A 173 -44.40 -13.84 3.64
C ASN A 173 -45.15 -12.76 4.44
N ASP A 174 -45.17 -12.92 5.76
CA ASP A 174 -45.62 -11.89 6.69
C ASP A 174 -44.46 -10.98 7.15
N THR A 175 -44.66 -10.23 8.24
CA THR A 175 -43.63 -9.33 8.78
C THR A 175 -42.87 -9.91 9.97
N SER A 176 -43.05 -11.20 10.25
CA SER A 176 -42.38 -11.95 11.31
C SER A 176 -41.21 -12.76 10.74
N PHE A 177 -40.22 -13.03 11.59
CA PHE A 177 -39.06 -13.85 11.22
C PHE A 177 -39.24 -15.26 11.76
N ASP A 178 -39.06 -16.25 10.88
CA ASP A 178 -38.92 -17.66 11.26
C ASP A 178 -37.44 -18.05 11.46
N ASP A 179 -36.53 -17.34 10.78
CA ASP A 179 -35.08 -17.44 10.95
C ASP A 179 -34.49 -16.04 10.70
N SER A 180 -33.63 -15.55 11.58
CA SER A 180 -33.06 -14.19 11.46
C SER A 180 -31.74 -14.04 12.21
N ALA A 181 -30.89 -13.13 11.74
CA ALA A 181 -29.74 -12.62 12.46
C ALA A 181 -29.82 -11.10 12.57
N THR A 182 -29.22 -10.58 13.64
CA THR A 182 -29.06 -9.15 13.84
C THR A 182 -27.75 -8.70 13.20
N VAL A 183 -27.80 -7.56 12.52
CA VAL A 183 -26.66 -6.89 11.90
C VAL A 183 -26.70 -5.42 12.35
N ALA A 184 -25.56 -4.90 12.80
CA ALA A 184 -25.43 -3.49 13.14
C ALA A 184 -25.27 -2.67 11.86
N ILE A 185 -25.89 -1.49 11.82
CA ILE A 185 -25.65 -0.47 10.81
C ILE A 185 -25.06 0.75 11.51
N ARG A 186 -23.92 1.20 10.99
CA ARG A 186 -23.27 2.44 11.40
C ARG A 186 -23.16 3.39 10.21
N VAL A 187 -23.88 4.50 10.26
CA VAL A 187 -23.76 5.57 9.27
C VAL A 187 -23.05 6.73 9.93
N TYR A 188 -21.94 7.16 9.33
CA TYR A 188 -21.08 8.20 9.88
C TYR A 188 -20.77 9.29 8.85
N SER A 189 -20.93 10.54 9.31
CA SER A 189 -20.61 11.75 8.54
C SER A 189 -19.53 12.56 9.27
N PRO A 190 -18.27 12.58 8.78
CA PRO A 190 -17.22 13.40 9.37
C PRO A 190 -17.55 14.89 9.28
N VAL A 191 -17.02 15.70 10.19
CA VAL A 191 -17.24 17.15 10.18
C VAL A 191 -16.37 17.80 9.12
N SER A 192 -16.80 18.92 8.53
CA SER A 192 -15.99 19.65 7.55
C SER A 192 -14.68 20.21 8.14
N THR A 193 -14.50 20.18 9.45
CA THR A 193 -13.28 20.57 10.16
C THR A 193 -12.34 19.40 10.45
N ASP A 194 -12.77 18.16 10.21
CA ASP A 194 -11.93 16.94 10.33
C ASP A 194 -10.98 16.78 9.13
N THR A 195 -10.57 17.90 8.55
CA THR A 195 -9.76 17.94 7.33
C THR A 195 -8.31 17.64 7.64
N LEU A 196 -7.76 18.23 8.70
CA LEU A 196 -6.32 18.21 8.95
C LEU A 196 -5.98 17.64 10.33
N SER A 197 -4.88 16.91 10.40
CA SER A 197 -4.15 16.57 11.61
C SER A 197 -2.96 17.53 11.76
N ASP A 198 -2.73 18.07 12.96
CA ASP A 198 -1.66 19.04 13.24
C ASP A 198 -0.64 18.42 14.20
N ASP A 199 -0.03 19.18 15.12
CA ASP A 199 1.17 18.77 15.86
C ASP A 199 0.97 17.81 17.03
N CYS A 200 -0.20 17.16 17.13
CA CYS A 200 -0.59 16.28 18.22
C CYS A 200 -0.59 16.98 19.59
N SER A 201 -0.73 18.31 19.64
CA SER A 201 -0.62 19.06 20.89
C SER A 201 -1.93 19.16 21.67
N SER A 202 -3.07 18.92 21.03
CA SER A 202 -4.39 18.93 21.66
C SER A 202 -5.01 17.54 21.81
N ALA A 203 -5.85 17.38 22.83
CA ALA A 203 -6.59 16.14 23.06
C ALA A 203 -7.73 15.90 22.04
N ASP A 204 -8.10 16.94 21.28
CA ASP A 204 -9.17 16.91 20.29
C ASP A 204 -8.65 16.55 18.89
N GLU A 205 -7.33 16.53 18.68
CA GLU A 205 -6.73 16.07 17.43
C GLU A 205 -6.88 14.57 17.23
N ARG A 206 -6.89 14.17 15.95
CA ARG A 206 -7.06 12.78 15.48
C ARG A 206 -6.06 12.50 14.35
N GLY A 207 -5.79 11.22 14.13
CA GLY A 207 -4.91 10.77 13.05
C GLY A 207 -3.42 10.84 13.38
N VAL A 208 -2.62 10.88 12.31
CA VAL A 208 -1.16 10.90 12.33
C VAL A 208 -0.66 12.34 12.19
N CYS A 209 0.25 12.76 13.07
CA CYS A 209 0.73 14.14 13.18
C CYS A 209 2.13 14.36 12.64
N SER A 210 2.99 13.34 12.68
CA SER A 210 4.32 13.42 12.08
C SER A 210 4.88 12.05 11.80
N PHE A 211 5.85 11.99 10.90
CA PHE A 211 6.61 10.80 10.56
C PHE A 211 7.92 11.22 9.89
N VAL A 212 8.83 10.28 9.70
CA VAL A 212 10.09 10.47 8.99
C VAL A 212 10.20 9.44 7.89
N VAL A 213 10.53 9.91 6.68
CA VAL A 213 10.81 9.07 5.51
C VAL A 213 12.28 8.67 5.50
N ASN A 214 12.54 7.38 5.32
CA ASN A 214 13.88 6.83 5.16
C ASN A 214 13.97 6.09 3.82
N ASP A 215 14.99 6.42 3.03
CA ASP A 215 15.15 5.85 1.70
C ASP A 215 15.56 4.36 1.72
N GLY A 216 14.93 3.59 0.82
CA GLY A 216 15.27 2.21 0.49
C GLY A 216 15.48 2.01 -1.01
N ASP A 217 15.65 0.75 -1.43
CA ASP A 217 15.74 0.36 -2.84
C ASP A 217 14.33 0.14 -3.41
N GLU A 218 13.90 1.00 -4.33
CA GLU A 218 12.56 1.01 -4.93
C GLU A 218 11.42 1.14 -3.90
N LYS A 219 11.74 1.67 -2.70
CA LYS A 219 10.83 1.82 -1.57
C LYS A 219 11.33 2.85 -0.56
N VAL A 220 10.46 3.25 0.37
CA VAL A 220 10.83 3.97 1.60
C VAL A 220 10.33 3.24 2.84
N PHE A 221 10.97 3.52 3.97
CA PHE A 221 10.56 3.09 5.30
C PHE A 221 10.15 4.31 6.11
N LEU A 222 9.08 4.20 6.87
CA LEU A 222 8.56 5.26 7.72
C LEU A 222 9.00 5.00 9.16
N SER A 223 9.49 6.03 9.83
CA SER A 223 9.88 5.95 11.23
C SER A 223 9.34 7.14 12.02
N ASP A 224 9.49 7.09 13.35
CA ASP A 224 9.12 8.18 14.26
C ASP A 224 7.68 8.68 14.06
N ILE A 225 6.77 7.74 13.81
CA ILE A 225 5.36 8.02 13.57
C ILE A 225 4.73 8.47 14.89
N ASN A 226 4.18 9.68 14.88
CA ASN A 226 3.51 10.29 16.01
C ASN A 226 2.02 10.39 15.71
N VAL A 227 1.20 9.93 16.65
CA VAL A 227 -0.27 9.87 16.52
C VAL A 227 -0.93 10.61 17.67
N ALA A 228 -2.14 11.11 17.42
CA ALA A 228 -2.87 11.90 18.41
C ALA A 228 -3.22 11.06 19.65
N THR A 229 -3.38 11.70 20.81
CA THR A 229 -3.66 10.97 22.06
C THR A 229 -4.96 10.18 22.06
N ALA A 230 -5.92 10.59 21.22
CA ALA A 230 -7.19 9.90 21.05
C ALA A 230 -7.13 8.81 19.97
N PHE A 231 -6.00 8.60 19.31
CA PHE A 231 -5.86 7.61 18.25
C PHE A 231 -6.06 6.17 18.79
N PRO A 232 -6.79 5.30 18.08
CA PRO A 232 -7.45 5.51 16.79
C PRO A 232 -8.91 5.97 16.90
N THR A 233 -9.39 6.32 18.09
CA THR A 233 -10.80 6.70 18.29
C THR A 233 -11.16 8.00 17.59
N VAL A 234 -12.11 7.93 16.65
CA VAL A 234 -12.74 9.11 16.05
C VAL A 234 -13.86 9.59 16.97
N ILE A 235 -14.83 8.71 17.21
CA ILE A 235 -15.97 8.85 18.13
C ILE A 235 -16.24 7.51 18.82
N SER A 236 -17.14 7.45 19.81
CA SER A 236 -17.39 6.28 20.69
C SER A 236 -17.42 4.92 19.98
N ASP A 237 -17.97 4.84 18.77
CA ASP A 237 -18.13 3.57 18.03
C ASP A 237 -17.55 3.60 16.60
N ILE A 238 -16.67 4.58 16.29
CA ILE A 238 -15.94 4.63 15.02
C ILE A 238 -14.47 4.92 15.32
N THR A 239 -13.61 4.08 14.77
CA THR A 239 -12.16 4.19 14.89
C THR A 239 -11.50 4.32 13.52
N ILE A 240 -10.25 4.78 13.53
CA ILE A 240 -9.35 4.76 12.38
C ILE A 240 -8.86 3.32 12.22
N GLU A 241 -9.24 2.68 11.13
CA GLU A 241 -8.86 1.31 10.81
C GLU A 241 -7.57 1.28 9.99
N LYS A 242 -7.38 2.27 9.10
CA LYS A 242 -6.23 2.33 8.18
C LYS A 242 -5.68 3.73 8.10
N VAL A 243 -4.44 3.83 7.65
CA VAL A 243 -3.77 5.08 7.34
C VAL A 243 -3.32 5.04 5.89
N ARG A 244 -3.71 6.04 5.11
CA ARG A 244 -3.36 6.19 3.70
C ARG A 244 -2.12 7.05 3.57
N ILE A 245 -1.09 6.50 2.96
CA ILE A 245 0.12 7.22 2.57
C ILE A 245 0.04 7.54 1.10
N MET A 246 0.33 8.78 0.78
CA MET A 246 0.28 9.33 -0.56
C MET A 246 1.66 9.81 -0.94
N ALA A 247 2.18 9.37 -2.08
CA ALA A 247 3.47 9.79 -2.60
C ALA A 247 3.30 10.54 -3.93
N SER A 248 3.56 11.84 -3.91
CA SER A 248 3.54 12.71 -5.11
C SER A 248 4.95 12.97 -5.62
N THR A 249 5.10 13.11 -6.94
CA THR A 249 6.34 13.56 -7.59
C THR A 249 6.36 15.06 -7.89
N THR A 250 5.29 15.78 -7.54
CA THR A 250 5.10 17.19 -7.89
C THR A 250 5.21 18.13 -6.69
N SER A 251 4.38 17.95 -5.66
CA SER A 251 4.33 18.76 -4.44
C SER A 251 3.65 17.99 -3.31
N PHE A 252 3.69 18.51 -2.07
CA PHE A 252 3.09 17.83 -0.92
C PHE A 252 1.56 17.95 -0.90
N ASP A 253 1.02 19.04 -1.45
CA ASP A 253 -0.42 19.31 -1.55
C ASP A 253 -1.08 18.68 -2.80
N ASP A 254 -0.33 17.89 -3.57
CA ASP A 254 -0.83 17.22 -4.76
C ASP A 254 -1.78 16.07 -4.38
N THR A 255 -3.03 16.22 -4.78
CA THR A 255 -4.11 15.24 -4.61
C THR A 255 -4.57 14.66 -5.95
N GLY A 256 -3.70 14.73 -6.97
CA GLY A 256 -4.01 14.27 -8.31
C GLY A 256 -4.31 12.77 -8.42
N PRO A 257 -5.01 12.33 -9.48
CA PRO A 257 -5.39 10.94 -9.68
C PRO A 257 -4.22 9.98 -9.96
N ASP A 258 -3.03 10.52 -10.29
CA ASP A 258 -1.81 9.75 -10.59
C ASP A 258 -0.93 9.51 -9.35
N LEU A 259 -1.44 9.83 -8.15
CA LEU A 259 -0.76 9.69 -6.87
C LEU A 259 -0.60 8.21 -6.50
N ILE A 260 0.59 7.82 -6.05
CA ILE A 260 0.78 6.49 -5.47
C ILE A 260 0.19 6.54 -4.06
N ALA A 261 -0.86 5.75 -3.82
CA ALA A 261 -1.49 5.61 -2.51
C ALA A 261 -1.31 4.19 -1.97
N THR A 262 -0.94 4.08 -0.70
CA THR A 262 -0.79 2.81 0.03
C THR A 262 -1.52 2.92 1.35
N ASP A 263 -2.43 1.99 1.60
CA ASP A 263 -3.18 1.92 2.86
C ASP A 263 -2.49 0.92 3.79
N ILE A 264 -2.21 1.35 5.02
CA ILE A 264 -1.61 0.53 6.08
C ILE A 264 -2.62 0.35 7.20
N ASP A 265 -2.82 -0.90 7.63
CA ASP A 265 -3.71 -1.22 8.74
C ASP A 265 -3.17 -0.68 10.08
N VAL A 266 -4.08 -0.20 10.93
CA VAL A 266 -3.79 0.17 12.31
C VAL A 266 -3.77 -1.10 13.16
N VAL A 267 -2.62 -1.40 13.78
CA VAL A 267 -2.44 -2.66 14.53
C VAL A 267 -2.91 -2.50 15.97
N ASN A 268 -2.59 -1.37 16.59
CA ASN A 268 -3.00 -1.05 17.96
C ASN A 268 -3.05 0.47 18.17
N THR A 269 -3.30 0.89 19.41
CA THR A 269 -3.51 2.30 19.77
C THR A 269 -2.29 3.20 19.62
N GLU A 270 -1.10 2.64 19.42
CA GLU A 270 0.16 3.39 19.33
C GLU A 270 0.99 3.02 18.08
N GLU A 271 0.53 2.05 17.27
CA GLU A 271 1.33 1.44 16.20
C GLU A 271 0.48 1.22 14.93
N ILE A 272 0.98 1.72 13.81
CA ILE A 272 0.51 1.33 12.47
C ILE A 272 1.32 0.13 11.98
N GLY A 273 0.75 -0.64 11.04
CA GLY A 273 1.33 -1.86 10.47
C GLY A 273 2.59 -1.62 9.63
N ASP A 274 2.78 -2.42 8.57
CA ASP A 274 4.01 -2.41 7.77
C ASP A 274 4.39 -1.00 7.31
N ASP A 275 5.51 -0.47 7.80
CA ASP A 275 5.96 0.91 7.66
C ASP A 275 6.64 1.18 6.32
N VAL A 276 6.28 0.42 5.28
CA VAL A 276 6.97 0.38 3.99
C VAL A 276 6.05 0.81 2.86
N VAL A 277 6.51 1.78 2.07
CA VAL A 277 5.88 2.14 0.79
C VAL A 277 6.78 1.67 -0.34
N ASP A 278 6.32 0.71 -1.14
CA ASP A 278 7.07 0.11 -2.24
C ASP A 278 6.57 0.54 -3.62
N GLY A 279 7.16 -0.01 -4.69
CA GLY A 279 6.79 0.33 -6.06
C GLY A 279 7.24 1.72 -6.51
N LEU A 280 8.22 2.31 -5.82
CA LEU A 280 8.75 3.63 -6.11
C LEU A 280 9.91 3.56 -7.11
N ASP A 281 10.06 4.59 -7.94
CA ASP A 281 11.19 4.69 -8.85
C ASP A 281 12.43 5.21 -8.12
N ASN A 282 13.53 4.47 -8.23
CA ASN A 282 14.82 4.93 -7.73
C ASN A 282 15.29 6.23 -8.44
N ASP A 283 16.00 7.07 -7.69
CA ASP A 283 16.48 8.40 -8.07
C ASP A 283 15.35 9.44 -8.32
N THR A 284 14.08 9.11 -8.08
CA THR A 284 12.93 10.03 -8.14
C THR A 284 12.60 10.58 -6.76
N ILE A 285 12.34 11.89 -6.67
CA ILE A 285 11.95 12.55 -5.42
C ILE A 285 10.44 12.42 -5.24
N TYR A 286 10.02 12.02 -4.05
CA TYR A 286 8.64 11.92 -3.65
C TYR A 286 8.38 12.79 -2.42
N ALA A 287 7.25 13.48 -2.41
CA ALA A 287 6.66 14.09 -1.23
C ALA A 287 5.60 13.15 -0.67
N PHE A 288 5.75 12.78 0.60
CA PHE A 288 4.86 11.86 1.28
C PHE A 288 3.88 12.64 2.14
N SER A 289 2.60 12.33 2.02
CA SER A 289 1.50 12.87 2.82
C SER A 289 0.69 11.71 3.41
N PHE A 290 -0.03 11.98 4.49
CA PHE A 290 -0.84 11.00 5.20
C PHE A 290 -2.29 11.45 5.28
N ALA A 291 -3.20 10.48 5.32
CA ALA A 291 -4.58 10.63 5.74
C ALA A 291 -5.00 9.42 6.58
N SER A 292 -6.03 9.57 7.39
CA SER A 292 -6.62 8.48 8.17
C SER A 292 -7.87 7.97 7.47
N ILE A 293 -8.12 6.66 7.51
CA ILE A 293 -9.32 6.01 7.01
C ILE A 293 -10.06 5.40 8.20
N ASP A 294 -11.29 5.83 8.42
CA ASP A 294 -12.16 5.25 9.45
C ASP A 294 -12.82 3.93 9.00
N GLU A 295 -13.41 3.20 9.95
CA GLU A 295 -14.17 1.96 9.68
C GLU A 295 -15.35 2.17 8.73
N ALA A 296 -15.80 3.42 8.51
CA ALA A 296 -16.81 3.76 7.52
C ALA A 296 -16.22 4.10 6.14
N GLY A 297 -14.91 3.95 5.96
CA GLY A 297 -14.19 4.23 4.72
C GLY A 297 -14.02 5.72 4.42
N ASN A 298 -14.32 6.61 5.38
CA ASN A 298 -14.05 8.03 5.17
C ASN A 298 -12.56 8.29 5.36
N VAL A 299 -11.96 8.94 4.37
CA VAL A 299 -10.59 9.43 4.38
C VAL A 299 -10.61 10.86 4.88
N ALA A 300 -9.97 11.13 6.01
CA ALA A 300 -9.97 12.40 6.72
C ALA A 300 -8.63 12.61 7.46
N TYR A 301 -8.50 13.68 8.25
CA TYR A 301 -7.32 13.96 9.08
C TYR A 301 -6.00 13.91 8.31
N PHE A 302 -5.95 14.65 7.20
CA PHE A 302 -4.77 14.77 6.37
C PHE A 302 -3.67 15.56 7.10
N LEU A 303 -2.39 15.24 6.92
CA LEU A 303 -1.33 16.04 7.55
C LEU A 303 -1.40 17.51 7.14
N SER A 304 -1.32 18.43 8.11
CA SER A 304 -1.46 19.86 7.85
C SER A 304 -0.33 20.45 7.00
N ASP A 305 -0.65 21.50 6.25
CA ASP A 305 0.35 22.30 5.53
C ASP A 305 1.34 22.97 6.48
N SER A 306 0.86 23.42 7.64
CA SER A 306 1.68 24.07 8.67
C SER A 306 2.77 23.15 9.21
N LEU A 307 2.48 21.86 9.40
CA LEU A 307 3.46 20.88 9.82
C LEU A 307 4.54 20.66 8.78
N PHE A 308 4.16 20.50 7.51
CA PHE A 308 5.12 20.34 6.43
C PHE A 308 6.01 21.57 6.29
N ASP A 309 5.40 22.76 6.20
CA ASP A 309 6.12 24.03 6.07
C ASP A 309 7.06 24.27 7.26
N SER A 310 6.61 23.96 8.49
CA SER A 310 7.42 24.02 9.69
C SER A 310 8.64 23.10 9.61
N ALA A 311 8.42 21.81 9.31
CA ALA A 311 9.45 20.79 9.27
C ALA A 311 10.50 21.02 8.16
N CYS A 312 10.09 21.62 7.05
CA CYS A 312 10.93 21.78 5.85
C CYS A 312 11.41 23.23 5.64
N SER A 313 11.02 24.17 6.52
CA SER A 313 11.44 25.57 6.48
C SER A 313 12.96 25.77 6.44
N GLY A 314 13.72 24.91 7.10
CA GLY A 314 15.19 24.97 7.16
C GLY A 314 15.89 24.80 5.81
N VAL A 315 15.20 24.21 4.83
CA VAL A 315 15.70 23.97 3.46
C VAL A 315 14.95 24.79 2.39
N GLY A 316 14.04 25.67 2.80
CA GLY A 316 13.28 26.54 1.88
C GLY A 316 12.27 25.79 1.01
N VAL A 317 11.79 24.64 1.47
CA VAL A 317 10.73 23.86 0.81
C VAL A 317 9.43 24.12 1.56
N THR A 318 8.37 24.40 0.79
CA THR A 318 7.00 24.59 1.27
C THR A 318 6.06 23.60 0.60
N THR A 319 4.83 23.50 1.09
CA THR A 319 3.81 22.54 0.61
C THR A 319 3.58 22.59 -0.90
N THR A 320 3.55 23.80 -1.46
CA THR A 320 3.37 24.09 -2.90
C THR A 320 4.66 24.08 -3.72
N THR A 321 5.81 23.82 -3.09
CA THR A 321 7.10 23.80 -3.80
C THR A 321 7.13 22.63 -4.77
N ASN A 322 7.44 22.90 -6.03
CA ASN A 322 7.68 21.84 -7.00
C ASN A 322 8.95 21.07 -6.58
N ILE A 323 8.79 19.80 -6.23
CA ILE A 323 9.87 18.97 -5.69
C ILE A 323 10.79 18.42 -6.78
N SER A 324 10.37 18.49 -8.05
CA SER A 324 11.17 18.01 -9.17
C SER A 324 12.44 18.88 -9.32
N GLY A 325 13.60 18.26 -9.12
CA GLY A 325 14.89 18.94 -9.23
C GLY A 325 15.35 19.66 -7.96
N LEU A 326 14.76 19.39 -6.80
CA LEU A 326 15.36 19.75 -5.52
C LEU A 326 16.77 19.14 -5.40
N SER A 327 17.67 19.84 -4.70
CA SER A 327 19.00 19.32 -4.40
C SER A 327 18.94 18.22 -3.34
N ASP A 328 19.89 17.28 -3.36
CA ASP A 328 20.02 16.21 -2.35
C ASP A 328 20.01 16.76 -0.91
N ALA A 329 20.57 17.95 -0.67
CA ALA A 329 20.58 18.60 0.64
C ALA A 329 19.20 19.12 1.09
N ALA A 330 18.33 19.49 0.14
CA ALA A 330 16.97 19.91 0.42
C ALA A 330 16.08 18.70 0.72
N VAL A 331 16.23 17.61 -0.05
CA VAL A 331 15.55 16.34 0.19
C VAL A 331 15.91 15.80 1.58
N ALA A 332 17.21 15.68 1.88
CA ALA A 332 17.68 15.16 3.17
C ALA A 332 17.36 16.06 4.38
N GLY A 333 16.99 17.32 4.15
CA GLY A 333 16.65 18.27 5.21
C GLY A 333 15.15 18.44 5.46
N CYS A 334 14.29 17.71 4.73
CA CYS A 334 12.84 17.73 4.91
C CYS A 334 12.37 16.29 5.22
N PRO A 335 11.82 16.00 6.42
CA PRO A 335 11.52 14.63 6.85
C PRO A 335 10.39 13.96 6.04
N TYR A 336 9.62 14.74 5.28
CA TYR A 336 8.50 14.29 4.46
C TYR A 336 8.87 14.08 2.99
N LEU A 337 10.13 14.29 2.61
CA LEU A 337 10.65 13.97 1.29
C LEU A 337 11.50 12.71 1.34
N GLY A 338 11.39 11.87 0.31
CA GLY A 338 12.25 10.73 0.09
C GLY A 338 12.75 10.69 -1.35
N GLN A 339 13.93 10.15 -1.55
CA GLN A 339 14.47 9.80 -2.86
C GLN A 339 15.02 8.39 -2.80
N PRO A 340 14.18 7.36 -3.03
CA PRO A 340 14.59 5.97 -3.05
C PRO A 340 15.84 5.79 -3.90
N GLY A 341 16.83 5.12 -3.33
CA GLY A 341 18.13 4.94 -3.93
C GLY A 341 18.37 3.47 -4.17
N SER A 342 18.99 3.14 -5.30
CA SER A 342 19.42 1.76 -5.51
C SER A 342 20.44 1.40 -4.43
N VAL A 343 20.08 0.46 -3.55
CA VAL A 343 21.00 -0.09 -2.57
C VAL A 343 21.99 -0.97 -3.33
N VAL A 344 23.12 -0.36 -3.69
CA VAL A 344 24.36 -1.06 -3.99
C VAL A 344 24.85 -1.62 -2.65
N GLY A 345 24.23 -2.74 -2.23
CA GLY A 345 24.36 -3.36 -0.91
C GLY A 345 25.81 -3.45 -0.45
N LEU A 346 26.22 -2.54 0.43
CA LEU A 346 27.59 -2.38 0.90
C LEU A 346 28.21 -3.64 1.53
N LEU A 347 27.40 -4.57 2.06
CA LEU A 347 27.87 -5.86 2.58
C LEU A 347 27.93 -6.99 1.53
N LYS A 348 27.17 -6.87 0.43
CA LYS A 348 27.12 -7.85 -0.67
C LYS A 348 28.06 -7.44 -1.81
N ASP A 349 28.25 -6.13 -2.03
CA ASP A 349 29.07 -5.57 -3.10
C ASP A 349 30.55 -5.77 -2.94
N ASP A 350 31.06 -5.92 -1.72
CA ASP A 350 32.42 -6.39 -1.51
C ASP A 350 32.58 -7.88 -1.84
N LEU A 351 31.52 -8.61 -2.20
CA LEU A 351 31.55 -10.04 -2.57
C LEU A 351 31.09 -10.32 -4.02
N ASN A 352 30.52 -9.32 -4.72
CA ASN A 352 29.81 -9.44 -6.00
C ASN A 352 30.66 -9.70 -7.27
N CYS A 353 31.88 -10.22 -7.17
CA CYS A 353 32.62 -10.69 -8.34
C CYS A 353 32.23 -12.16 -8.65
N PHE A 354 30.97 -12.42 -9.00
CA PHE A 354 30.40 -13.78 -9.17
C PHE A 354 31.25 -14.72 -10.05
N VAL A 355 31.64 -14.27 -11.25
CA VAL A 355 32.43 -15.09 -12.19
C VAL A 355 33.85 -15.32 -11.67
N ALA A 356 34.51 -14.28 -11.14
CA ALA A 356 35.85 -14.41 -10.58
C ALA A 356 35.85 -15.28 -9.31
N THR A 357 34.82 -15.19 -8.49
CA THR A 357 34.66 -16.05 -7.31
C THR A 357 34.46 -17.50 -7.73
N ALA A 358 33.60 -17.77 -8.72
CA ALA A 358 33.44 -19.13 -9.25
C ALA A 358 34.77 -19.68 -9.82
N ALA A 359 35.59 -18.82 -10.43
CA ALA A 359 36.88 -19.20 -10.99
C ALA A 359 38.00 -19.40 -9.94
N TYR A 360 38.08 -18.56 -8.90
CA TYR A 360 39.09 -18.65 -7.84
C TYR A 360 38.67 -19.57 -6.68
N GLY A 361 37.38 -19.89 -6.56
CA GLY A 361 36.83 -20.71 -5.47
C GLY A 361 36.74 -19.99 -4.12
N THR A 362 37.06 -18.69 -4.07
CA THR A 362 36.97 -17.88 -2.86
C THR A 362 36.65 -16.42 -3.20
N HIS A 363 35.84 -15.78 -2.36
CA HIS A 363 35.56 -14.35 -2.45
C HIS A 363 36.71 -13.50 -1.87
N MET A 364 37.68 -14.10 -1.18
CA MET A 364 38.74 -13.39 -0.43
C MET A 364 40.11 -13.46 -1.11
N HIS A 365 40.15 -13.62 -2.43
CA HIS A 365 41.43 -13.59 -3.15
C HIS A 365 41.94 -12.15 -3.29
N GLU A 366 43.22 -11.90 -3.04
CA GLU A 366 43.84 -10.57 -3.12
C GLU A 366 43.61 -9.88 -4.49
N HIS A 367 43.62 -10.68 -5.56
CA HIS A 367 43.36 -10.21 -6.92
C HIS A 367 41.93 -9.69 -7.14
N LEU A 368 40.93 -10.23 -6.42
CA LEU A 368 39.56 -9.72 -6.50
C LEU A 368 39.47 -8.32 -5.87
N ASN A 369 40.25 -8.04 -4.82
CA ASN A 369 40.27 -6.73 -4.18
C ASN A 369 40.79 -5.63 -5.11
N ILE A 370 41.72 -5.96 -6.01
CA ILE A 370 42.20 -5.03 -7.06
C ILE A 370 41.05 -4.66 -8.00
N LEU A 371 40.28 -5.65 -8.46
CA LEU A 371 39.11 -5.41 -9.34
C LEU A 371 38.00 -4.62 -8.63
N ARG A 372 37.74 -4.91 -7.34
CA ARG A 372 36.77 -4.16 -6.51
C ARG A 372 37.15 -2.70 -6.34
N LYS A 373 38.43 -2.44 -6.02
CA LYS A 373 38.95 -1.06 -5.91
C LYS A 373 38.83 -0.32 -7.24
N PHE A 374 39.14 -0.99 -8.35
CA PHE A 374 38.98 -0.41 -9.69
C PHE A 374 37.52 -0.10 -10.02
N ARG A 375 36.59 -1.02 -9.73
CA ARG A 375 35.15 -0.81 -9.87
C ARG A 375 34.70 0.43 -9.10
N ASN A 376 35.03 0.50 -7.81
CA ASN A 376 34.57 1.57 -6.95
C ASN A 376 35.15 2.93 -7.37
N LYS A 377 36.43 2.99 -7.77
CA LYS A 377 37.11 4.24 -8.12
C LYS A 377 36.77 4.77 -9.51
N PHE A 378 36.59 3.89 -10.50
CA PHE A 378 36.47 4.29 -11.92
C PHE A 378 35.15 3.89 -12.59
N LEU A 379 34.55 2.75 -12.23
CA LEU A 379 33.32 2.29 -12.88
C LEU A 379 32.07 2.92 -12.24
N LEU A 380 31.98 2.96 -10.91
CA LEU A 380 30.80 3.52 -10.22
C LEU A 380 30.73 5.04 -10.26
N THR A 381 31.84 5.71 -10.60
CA THR A 381 31.90 7.17 -10.73
C THR A 381 31.43 7.70 -12.08
N THR A 382 31.20 6.83 -13.08
CA THR A 382 30.82 7.23 -14.44
C THR A 382 29.52 6.58 -14.91
N LYS A 383 28.66 7.31 -15.63
CA LYS A 383 27.36 6.81 -16.12
C LYS A 383 27.48 5.51 -16.93
N TRP A 384 28.50 5.43 -17.80
CA TRP A 384 28.80 4.24 -18.59
C TRP A 384 29.29 3.06 -17.74
N GLY A 385 30.14 3.33 -16.73
CA GLY A 385 30.63 2.30 -15.83
C GLY A 385 29.52 1.72 -14.96
N LYS A 386 28.59 2.54 -14.44
CA LYS A 386 27.38 2.08 -13.73
C LYS A 386 26.54 1.14 -14.61
N LYS A 387 26.30 1.48 -15.89
CA LYS A 387 25.56 0.63 -16.85
C LYS A 387 26.26 -0.71 -17.11
N PHE A 388 27.59 -0.71 -17.26
CA PHE A 388 28.38 -1.93 -17.41
C PHE A 388 28.27 -2.83 -16.18
N VAL A 389 28.39 -2.27 -14.97
CA VAL A 389 28.27 -3.02 -13.71
C VAL A 389 26.88 -3.64 -13.58
N ARG A 390 25.81 -2.90 -13.90
CA ARG A 390 24.44 -3.41 -13.89
C ARG A 390 24.25 -4.59 -14.86
N TYR A 391 24.78 -4.48 -16.07
CA TYR A 391 24.77 -5.59 -17.04
C TYR A 391 25.56 -6.81 -16.55
N TYR A 392 26.73 -6.59 -15.95
CA TYR A 392 27.53 -7.65 -15.35
C TYR A 392 26.79 -8.33 -14.18
N TYR A 393 26.04 -7.61 -13.35
CA TYR A 393 25.28 -8.22 -12.26
C TYR A 393 24.06 -9.01 -12.74
N SER A 394 23.36 -8.55 -13.78
CA SER A 394 22.22 -9.29 -14.33
C SER A 394 22.61 -10.58 -15.05
N TRP A 395 23.75 -10.58 -15.75
CA TRP A 395 24.23 -11.77 -16.49
C TRP A 395 25.26 -12.61 -15.73
N GLY A 396 26.13 -11.99 -14.94
CA GLY A 396 27.26 -12.63 -14.29
C GLY A 396 26.85 -13.67 -13.24
N ALA A 397 25.72 -13.47 -12.57
CA ALA A 397 25.16 -14.46 -11.66
C ALA A 397 24.82 -15.78 -12.39
N LYS A 398 24.17 -15.69 -13.57
CA LYS A 398 23.81 -16.86 -14.39
C LYS A 398 25.04 -17.58 -14.93
N PHE A 399 26.05 -16.85 -15.40
CA PHE A 399 27.30 -17.44 -15.90
C PHE A 399 28.14 -18.12 -14.81
N SER A 400 28.02 -17.69 -13.55
CA SER A 400 28.82 -18.23 -12.45
C SER A 400 28.56 -19.72 -12.18
N PHE A 401 27.35 -20.22 -12.45
CA PHE A 401 27.01 -21.63 -12.33
C PHE A 401 27.82 -22.49 -13.31
N TRP A 402 27.93 -22.08 -14.57
CA TRP A 402 28.67 -22.83 -15.60
C TRP A 402 30.18 -22.84 -15.37
N VAL A 403 30.72 -21.76 -14.81
CA VAL A 403 32.14 -21.64 -14.47
C VAL A 403 32.50 -22.51 -13.26
N ARG A 404 31.57 -22.68 -12.31
CA ARG A 404 31.78 -23.52 -11.13
C ARG A 404 31.82 -25.01 -11.46
N ASP A 405 30.96 -25.45 -12.38
CA ASP A 405 30.74 -26.87 -12.66
C ASP A 405 31.69 -27.45 -13.73
N SER A 406 32.44 -26.60 -14.44
CA SER A 406 33.33 -27.03 -15.53
C SER A 406 34.76 -26.50 -15.39
N VAL A 407 35.72 -27.43 -15.42
CA VAL A 407 37.15 -27.13 -15.37
C VAL A 407 37.60 -26.28 -16.56
N PHE A 408 37.02 -26.51 -17.75
CA PHE A 408 37.36 -25.73 -18.95
C PHE A 408 36.95 -24.26 -18.80
N PHE A 409 35.70 -23.99 -18.38
CA PHE A 409 35.20 -22.63 -18.21
C PHE A 409 35.90 -21.88 -17.06
N LYS A 410 36.35 -22.61 -16.03
CA LYS A 410 37.21 -22.07 -14.97
C LYS A 410 38.52 -21.50 -15.53
N TYR A 411 39.27 -22.29 -16.31
CA TYR A 411 40.53 -21.83 -16.91
C TYR A 411 40.33 -20.72 -17.94
N ALA A 412 39.28 -20.80 -18.77
CA ALA A 412 38.94 -19.73 -19.71
C ALA A 412 38.64 -18.41 -18.99
N SER A 413 37.89 -18.47 -17.89
CA SER A 413 37.60 -17.29 -17.06
C SER A 413 38.86 -16.70 -16.44
N LEU A 414 39.75 -17.54 -15.90
CA LEU A 414 41.04 -17.09 -15.34
C LEU A 414 41.91 -16.42 -16.42
N ALA A 415 41.97 -16.97 -17.63
CA ALA A 415 42.74 -16.40 -18.74
C ALA A 415 42.26 -14.99 -19.12
N VAL A 416 40.95 -14.71 -19.00
CA VAL A 416 40.36 -13.38 -19.25
C VAL A 416 40.54 -12.45 -18.05
N ILE A 417 40.40 -12.96 -16.83
CA ILE A 417 40.46 -12.17 -15.61
C ILE A 417 41.90 -11.67 -15.32
N TRP A 418 42.93 -12.45 -15.66
CA TRP A 418 44.33 -12.07 -15.41
C TRP A 418 44.76 -10.76 -16.09
N PRO A 419 44.55 -10.56 -17.40
CA PRO A 419 44.78 -9.28 -18.06
C PRO A 419 43.96 -8.14 -17.46
N ALA A 420 42.71 -8.41 -17.07
CA ALA A 420 41.84 -7.41 -16.45
C ALA A 420 42.35 -6.96 -15.08
N ILE A 421 42.91 -7.87 -14.27
CA ILE A 421 43.56 -7.53 -12.99
C ILE A 421 44.80 -6.66 -13.25
N GLY A 422 45.62 -7.01 -14.24
CA GLY A 422 46.79 -6.21 -14.62
C GLY A 422 46.41 -4.79 -15.01
N PHE A 423 45.39 -4.63 -15.85
CA PHE A 423 44.86 -3.33 -16.23
C PHE A 423 44.30 -2.54 -15.03
N ALA A 424 43.51 -3.19 -14.18
CA ALA A 424 42.96 -2.58 -12.97
C ALA A 424 44.07 -2.09 -12.02
N HIS A 425 45.13 -2.88 -11.84
CA HIS A 425 46.27 -2.53 -11.00
C HIS A 425 47.01 -1.30 -11.54
N ILE A 426 47.35 -1.30 -12.84
CA ILE A 426 48.03 -0.17 -13.49
C ILE A 426 47.17 1.10 -13.40
N SER A 427 45.86 0.97 -13.63
CA SER A 427 44.91 2.09 -13.55
C SER A 427 44.81 2.68 -12.14
N LEU A 428 44.85 1.84 -11.11
CA LEU A 428 44.78 2.27 -9.71
C LEU A 428 46.05 3.01 -9.26
N THR A 429 47.21 2.58 -9.74
CA THR A 429 48.53 3.11 -9.35
C THR A 429 48.95 4.33 -10.15
N TYR A 430 48.78 4.31 -11.48
CA TYR A 430 49.28 5.35 -12.39
C TYR A 430 48.18 6.18 -13.06
N GLY A 431 46.91 5.84 -12.80
CA GLY A 431 45.74 6.47 -13.41
C GLY A 431 45.28 5.77 -14.69
N ILE A 432 43.98 5.88 -14.97
CA ILE A 432 43.33 5.17 -16.09
C ILE A 432 43.85 5.63 -17.47
N GLY A 433 44.24 6.90 -17.61
CA GLY A 433 44.78 7.43 -18.86
C GLY A 433 46.09 6.76 -19.28
N PHE A 434 46.98 6.49 -18.33
CA PHE A 434 48.23 5.79 -18.58
C PHE A 434 48.00 4.31 -18.97
N ALA A 435 47.05 3.65 -18.29
CA ALA A 435 46.69 2.28 -18.60
C ALA A 435 46.10 2.13 -20.02
N LEU A 436 45.25 3.08 -20.45
CA LEU A 436 44.71 3.12 -21.80
C LEU A 436 45.80 3.36 -22.86
N ALA A 437 46.78 4.22 -22.58
CA ALA A 437 47.91 4.46 -23.48
C ALA A 437 48.75 3.19 -23.71
N LEU A 438 48.98 2.39 -22.67
CA LEU A 438 49.70 1.11 -22.78
C LEU A 438 48.93 0.08 -23.62
N ILE A 439 47.61 -0.03 -23.42
CA ILE A 439 46.78 -0.90 -24.26
C ILE A 439 46.82 -0.43 -25.71
N GLY A 440 46.66 0.88 -25.95
CA GLY A 440 46.72 1.46 -27.29
C GLY A 440 48.04 1.17 -28.00
N LEU A 441 49.16 1.31 -27.29
CA LEU A 441 50.50 1.00 -27.82
C LEU A 441 50.66 -0.50 -28.12
N GLY A 442 50.14 -1.38 -27.26
CA GLY A 442 50.15 -2.83 -27.50
C GLY A 442 49.36 -3.22 -28.76
N VAL A 443 48.15 -2.69 -28.93
CA VAL A 443 47.32 -2.93 -30.13
C VAL A 443 48.02 -2.40 -31.38
N PHE A 444 48.64 -1.23 -31.30
CA PHE A 444 49.39 -0.64 -32.41
C PHE A 444 50.57 -1.52 -32.84
N LEU A 445 51.34 -2.04 -31.88
CA LEU A 445 52.46 -2.96 -32.17
C LEU A 445 51.98 -4.28 -32.78
N ILE A 446 50.87 -4.84 -32.28
CA ILE A 446 50.28 -6.06 -32.86
C ILE A 446 49.82 -5.80 -34.30
N ALA A 447 49.18 -4.66 -34.57
CA ALA A 447 48.78 -4.28 -35.92
C ALA A 447 49.99 -4.10 -36.85
N LEU A 448 51.08 -3.49 -36.36
CA LEU A 448 52.33 -3.37 -37.12
C LEU A 448 52.95 -4.73 -37.43
N VAL A 449 53.00 -5.64 -36.45
CA VAL A 449 53.55 -7.00 -36.66
C VAL A 449 52.65 -7.82 -37.59
N ALA A 450 51.32 -7.71 -37.47
CA ALA A 450 50.38 -8.38 -38.36
C ALA A 450 50.54 -7.88 -39.80
N ASN A 451 50.69 -6.57 -39.99
CA ASN A 451 50.98 -5.99 -41.30
C ASN A 451 52.35 -6.44 -41.84
N TYR A 452 53.38 -6.51 -40.99
CA TYR A 452 54.70 -7.00 -41.36
C TYR A 452 54.70 -8.49 -41.77
N LEU A 453 53.98 -9.34 -41.03
CA LEU A 453 53.84 -10.76 -41.36
C LEU A 453 53.04 -10.98 -42.65
N ARG A 454 52.02 -10.15 -42.90
CA ARG A 454 51.26 -10.16 -44.17
C ARG A 454 52.15 -9.80 -45.36
N ASP A 455 52.96 -8.75 -45.23
CA ASP A 455 53.88 -8.30 -46.28
C ASP A 455 54.97 -9.36 -46.58
N LYS A 456 55.41 -10.10 -45.56
CA LYS A 456 56.35 -11.21 -45.72
C LYS A 456 55.72 -12.45 -46.38
N SER A 457 54.46 -12.78 -46.09
CA SER A 457 53.78 -13.91 -46.76
C SER A 457 53.55 -13.67 -48.25
N ASP A 458 53.35 -12.41 -48.63
CA ASP A 458 53.15 -12.02 -50.03
C ASP A 458 54.48 -12.00 -50.83
N GLY A 459 55.63 -11.90 -50.14
CA GLY A 459 56.98 -11.91 -50.73
C GLY A 459 57.59 -13.31 -50.99
N GLU A 460 57.06 -14.38 -50.39
CA GLU A 460 57.49 -15.77 -50.64
C GLU A 460 56.65 -16.48 -51.73
N ALA A 461 55.68 -15.79 -52.33
CA ALA A 461 54.79 -16.29 -53.39
C ALA A 461 55.22 -15.90 -54.83
N VAL A 462 56.45 -15.40 -55.01
CA VAL A 462 57.09 -15.11 -56.31
C VAL A 462 58.36 -15.96 -56.43
#